data_AF-A0A368W1X5-F1
#
_entry.id   AF-A0A368W1X5-F1
#
_cell.length_a   1.000
_cell.length_b   1.000
_cell.length_c   1.000
_cell.angle_alpha   90.00
_cell.angle_beta   90.00
_cell.angle_gamma   90.00
#
_symmetry.space_group_name_H-M   'P 1'
#
loop_
_entity.id
_entity.type
_entity.pdbx_description
1 polymer ?
#
loop_
_entity_poly.entity_id
_entity_poly.type
_entity_poly.pdbx_seq_one_letter_code
_entity_poly.pdbx_strand_id
1 'polypeptide(L)' 'MVAVRFASGVVGETRRQAHLASVPAPGATHEFWTTFCGMHIPVEVAEVSQGPDGMPCLPCLMHSAAGTGPAVEAGDSCG' A
#
# COMPACT_ATOMS: atom_id res chain seq x y z
N MET A 1 7.89 3.62 3.90
CA MET A 1 7.00 2.80 3.04
C MET A 1 6.13 3.72 2.20
N VAL A 2 5.60 3.23 1.09
CA VAL A 2 4.74 3.99 0.18
C VAL A 2 3.54 3.15 -0.25
N ALA A 3 2.41 3.79 -0.56
CA ALA A 3 1.24 3.14 -1.12
C ALA A 3 1.31 3.16 -2.66
N VAL A 4 1.08 2.00 -3.28
CA VAL A 4 1.12 1.80 -4.72
C VAL A 4 -0.06 0.96 -5.19
N ARG A 5 -0.62 1.27 -6.36
CA ARG A 5 -1.67 0.48 -6.99
C ARG A 5 -1.49 0.48 -8.50
N PHE A 6 -2.13 -0.45 -9.20
CA PHE A 6 -2.22 -0.37 -10.65
C PHE A 6 -2.99 0.89 -11.08
N ALA A 7 -2.44 1.56 -12.10
CA ALA A 7 -3.07 2.72 -12.69
C ALA A 7 -4.43 2.37 -13.30
N SER A 8 -5.30 3.39 -13.41
CA SER A 8 -6.62 3.22 -14.02
C SER A 8 -6.52 2.63 -15.43
N GLY A 9 -7.37 1.64 -15.74
CA GLY A 9 -7.40 0.96 -17.04
C GLY A 9 -6.34 -0.13 -17.25
N VAL A 10 -5.39 -0.33 -16.32
CA VAL A 10 -4.38 -1.40 -16.42
C VAL A 10 -4.95 -2.75 -16.01
N VAL A 11 -5.73 -2.76 -14.93
CA VAL A 11 -6.48 -3.93 -14.45
C VAL A 11 -7.90 -3.50 -14.09
N GLY A 12 -8.83 -4.46 -13.97
CA GLY A 12 -10.17 -4.18 -13.48
C GLY A 12 -10.15 -3.61 -12.05
N GLU A 13 -11.13 -2.76 -11.70
CA GLU A 13 -11.16 -2.03 -10.42
C GLU A 13 -11.09 -2.96 -9.20
N THR A 14 -11.68 -4.16 -9.27
CA THR A 14 -11.61 -5.17 -8.20
C THR A 14 -10.18 -5.63 -7.87
N ARG A 15 -9.22 -5.37 -8.76
CA ARG A 15 -7.80 -5.69 -8.60
C ARG A 15 -6.93 -4.45 -8.40
N ARG A 16 -7.51 -3.25 -8.33
CA ARG A 16 -6.78 -2.00 -8.08
C ARG A 16 -6.72 -1.66 -6.60
N GLN A 17 -6.43 -2.66 -5.76
CA GLN A 17 -6.21 -2.43 -4.33
C GLN A 17 -4.93 -1.62 -4.13
N ALA A 18 -4.88 -0.84 -3.05
CA ALA A 18 -3.66 -0.18 -2.60
C ALA A 18 -2.76 -1.17 -1.85
N HIS A 19 -1.53 -1.30 -2.31
CA HIS A 19 -0.49 -2.13 -1.72
C HIS A 19 0.57 -1.26 -1.08
N LEU A 20 1.28 -1.80 -0.09
CA LEU A 20 2.38 -1.12 0.57
C LEU A 20 3.70 -1.71 0.08
N ALA A 21 4.62 -0.84 -0.29
CA ALA A 21 5.96 -1.21 -0.77
C ALA A 21 7.05 -0.46 0.01
N SER A 22 8.26 -1.03 0.00
CA SER A 22 9.47 -0.36 0.47
C SER A 22 9.84 0.77 -0.48
N VAL A 23 10.31 1.89 0.07
CA VAL A 23 10.86 2.98 -0.74
C VAL A 23 12.30 2.58 -1.09
N PRO A 24 12.67 2.55 -2.39
CA PRO A 24 14.05 2.31 -2.80
C PRO A 24 15.00 3.35 -2.21
N ALA A 25 16.29 2.98 -2.09
CA ALA A 25 17.31 3.94 -1.68
C ALA A 25 17.32 5.15 -2.65
N PRO A 26 17.61 6.37 -2.17
CA PRO A 26 17.70 7.54 -3.03
C PRO A 26 18.67 7.29 -4.20
N GLY A 27 18.21 7.54 -5.43
CA GLY A 27 19.00 7.31 -6.65
C GLY A 27 19.02 5.87 -7.18
N ALA A 28 18.40 4.91 -6.49
CA ALA A 28 18.27 3.55 -7.00
C ALA A 28 17.17 3.46 -8.08
N THR A 29 17.53 2.90 -9.23
CA THR A 29 16.56 2.53 -10.27
C THR A 29 15.93 1.17 -9.93
N HIS A 30 14.63 1.03 -10.18
CA HIS A 30 13.91 -0.23 -10.06
C HIS A 30 12.84 -0.29 -11.15
N GLU A 31 12.54 -1.51 -11.62
CA GLU A 31 11.52 -1.75 -12.66
C GLU A 31 10.15 -2.04 -12.04
N PHE A 32 10.12 -2.52 -10.79
CA PHE A 32 8.89 -2.94 -10.12
C PHE A 32 8.84 -2.47 -8.67
N TRP A 33 7.66 -2.04 -8.23
CA TRP A 33 7.32 -1.95 -6.83
C TRP A 33 7.09 -3.35 -6.26
N THR A 34 8.03 -3.83 -5.45
CA THR A 34 7.85 -5.05 -4.65
C THR A 34 7.07 -4.71 -3.38
N THR A 35 5.84 -5.20 -3.32
CA THR A 35 4.91 -4.95 -2.21
C THR A 35 5.07 -5.98 -1.10
N PHE A 36 4.63 -5.65 0.11
CA PHE A 36 4.71 -6.57 1.26
C PHE A 36 3.82 -7.80 1.14
N CYS A 37 2.80 -7.78 0.28
CA CYS A 37 2.01 -8.98 -0.04
C CYS A 37 2.66 -9.84 -1.14
N GLY A 38 3.86 -9.49 -1.61
CA GLY A 38 4.61 -10.20 -2.65
C GLY A 38 4.21 -9.86 -4.09
N MET A 39 3.30 -8.92 -4.29
CA MET A 39 2.94 -8.46 -5.63
C MET A 39 4.02 -7.54 -6.20
N HIS A 40 4.31 -7.71 -7.50
CA HIS A 40 5.13 -6.80 -8.28
C HIS A 40 4.24 -5.94 -9.18
N ILE A 41 4.34 -4.62 -9.02
CA ILE A 41 3.65 -3.65 -9.89
C ILE A 41 4.73 -2.92 -10.69
N PRO A 42 4.73 -2.99 -12.03
CA PRO A 42 5.71 -2.28 -12.84
C PRO A 42 5.62 -0.77 -12.61
N VAL A 43 6.76 -0.07 -12.55
CA VAL A 43 6.82 1.37 -12.24
C VAL A 43 6.02 2.20 -13.25
N GLU A 44 6.03 1.79 -14.52
CA GLU A 44 5.37 2.49 -15.62
C GLU A 44 3.84 2.45 -15.56
N VAL A 45 3.25 1.49 -14.82
CA VAL A 45 1.80 1.34 -14.66
C VAL A 45 1.37 1.47 -13.21
N ALA A 46 2.22 2.02 -12.35
CA ALA A 46 1.93 2.25 -10.94
C ALA A 46 1.43 3.68 -10.70
N GLU A 47 0.32 3.81 -9.98
CA GLU A 47 -0.03 5.03 -9.27
C GLU A 47 0.61 4.95 -7.88
N VAL A 48 1.34 5.99 -7.49
CA VAL A 48 2.03 6.10 -6.20
C VAL A 48 1.38 7.22 -5.39
N SER A 49 0.91 6.91 -4.19
CA SER A 49 0.22 7.87 -3.31
C SER A 49 0.95 8.05 -1.97
N GLN A 50 0.85 9.26 -1.42
CA GLN A 50 1.42 9.61 -0.10
C GLN A 50 0.56 9.12 1.08
N GLY A 51 -0.55 8.43 0.80
CA GLY A 51 -1.46 7.85 1.80
C GLY A 51 -2.33 6.75 1.16
N PRO A 52 -2.98 5.89 1.96
CA PRO A 52 -3.83 4.83 1.43
C PRO A 52 -5.04 5.43 0.71
N ASP A 53 -5.11 5.26 -0.61
CA ASP A 53 -6.26 5.65 -1.44
C ASP A 53 -6.85 4.42 -2.15
N GLY A 54 -8.17 4.29 -2.12
CA GLY A 54 -8.88 3.08 -2.52
C GLY A 54 -8.84 1.95 -1.47
N MET A 55 -9.28 0.75 -1.88
CA MET A 55 -9.36 -0.40 -0.98
C MET A 55 -7.97 -0.94 -0.66
N PRO A 56 -7.57 -1.05 0.62
CA PRO A 56 -6.25 -1.56 0.98
C PRO A 56 -6.18 -3.07 0.74
N CYS A 57 -5.00 -3.53 0.32
CA CYS A 57 -4.63 -4.93 0.37
C CYS A 57 -4.47 -5.36 1.83
N LEU A 58 -5.34 -6.26 2.30
CA LEU A 58 -5.37 -6.67 3.71
C LEU A 58 -4.01 -7.19 4.23
N PRO A 59 -3.26 -8.06 3.52
CA PRO A 59 -1.91 -8.44 3.93
C PRO A 59 -0.96 -7.24 4.12
N CYS A 60 -1.01 -6.25 3.22
CA CYS A 60 -0.20 -5.04 3.33
C CYS A 60 -0.61 -4.20 4.54
N LEU A 61 -1.92 -4.07 4.80
CA LEU A 61 -2.44 -3.35 5.96
C LEU A 61 -1.98 -3.99 7.27
N MET A 62 -2.08 -5.31 7.39
CA MET A 62 -1.63 -6.05 8.57
C MET A 62 -0.12 -5.90 8.80
N HIS A 63 0.68 -5.86 7.72
CA HIS A 63 2.11 -5.58 7.81
C HIS A 63 2.40 -4.19 8.40
N SER A 64 1.61 -3.18 8.03
CA SER A 64 1.78 -1.82 8.58
C SER A 64 1.39 -1.69 10.06
N ALA A 65 0.35 -2.41 10.49
CA ALA A 65 -0.12 -2.42 11.87
C ALA A 65 0.90 -3.07 12.81
N ALA A 66 1.63 -4.10 12.35
CA ALA A 66 2.71 -4.71 13.11
C ALA A 66 3.93 -3.80 13.31
N GLY A 67 4.05 -2.73 12.50
CA GLY A 67 5.16 -1.77 12.54
C GLY A 67 4.89 -0.50 13.37
N THR A 68 3.70 -0.35 13.97
CA THR A 68 3.29 0.89 14.67
C THR A 68 2.61 0.56 16.00
N GLY A 69 3.19 0.98 17.13
CA GLY A 69 2.44 1.21 18.37
C GLY A 69 2.29 2.73 18.63
N PRO A 70 1.39 3.19 19.53
CA PRO A 70 0.32 2.49 20.22
C PRO A 70 -1.07 2.71 19.57
N ALA A 71 -2.03 1.90 20.04
CA ALA A 71 -3.44 1.91 19.67
C ALA A 71 -4.08 3.30 19.83
N VAL A 72 -4.84 3.73 18.83
CA VAL A 72 -5.88 4.74 19.04
C VAL A 72 -6.99 4.07 19.85
N GLU A 73 -7.25 4.61 21.04
CA GLU A 73 -8.31 4.13 21.92
C GLU A 73 -9.66 4.32 21.21
N ALA A 74 -10.36 3.21 20.97
CA ALA A 74 -11.76 3.25 20.60
C ALA A 74 -12.53 3.77 21.82
N GLY A 75 -12.69 5.09 21.89
CA GLY A 75 -13.65 5.72 22.78
C GLY A 75 -15.06 5.38 22.32
N ASP A 76 -15.63 4.32 22.88
CA ASP A 76 -17.07 4.10 22.94
C ASP A 76 -17.46 4.15 24.43
N SER A 77 -17.91 5.34 24.86
CA SER A 77 -18.52 5.50 26.18
C SER A 77 -19.82 4.69 26.21
N CYS A 78 -19.88 3.64 27.04
CA CYS A 78 -21.15 3.07 27.46
C CYS A 78 -22.03 4.17 28.07
N GLY A 79 -23.30 4.19 27.63
CA GLY A 79 -24.36 4.99 28.25
C GLY A 79 -24.77 4.51 29.64
#